data_AF-A0A645IBD6-F1
#
_entry.id   AF-A0A645IBD6-F1
#
_cell.length_a   1.000
_cell.length_b   1.000
_cell.length_c   1.000
_cell.angle_alpha   90.00
_cell.angle_beta   90.00
_cell.angle_gamma   90.00
#
_symmetry.space_group_name_H-M   'P 1'
#
loop_
_entity.id
_entity.type
_entity.pdbx_description
1 polymer ?
#
loop_
_entity_poly.entity_id
_entity_poly.type
_entity_poly.pdbx_seq_one_letter_code
_entity_poly.pdbx_strand_id
1 'polypeptide(L)'
;MHAYRHRGIGSYVATYLFGTFGGAWEIGRHPKNLSSVHFWDKVVGDYTLGDYEVRLSCPKLKYHDGALGDVLSFHADKHERVLPYQGSRVCRRS
;
A
#
# COMPACT_ATOMS: atom_id res chain seq x y z
N MET A 1 -7.31 17.84 -8.77
CA MET A 1 -5.97 17.72 -8.14
C MET A 1 -5.39 16.35 -8.55
N HIS A 2 -4.60 16.28 -9.63
CA HIS A 2 -4.21 15.00 -10.28
C HIS A 2 -2.68 14.81 -10.43
N ALA A 3 -1.86 15.72 -9.89
CA ALA A 3 -0.43 15.83 -10.23
C ALA A 3 0.47 14.65 -9.77
N TYR A 4 -0.02 13.77 -8.90
CA TYR A 4 0.80 12.72 -8.26
C TYR A 4 0.38 11.29 -8.62
N ARG A 5 -0.58 11.12 -9.53
CA ARG A 5 -0.95 9.80 -10.04
C ARG A 5 0.21 9.24 -10.90
N HIS A 6 0.42 7.92 -10.87
CA HIS A 6 1.40 7.18 -11.68
C HIS A 6 2.90 7.44 -11.41
N ARG A 7 3.28 8.20 -10.37
CA ARG A 7 4.71 8.47 -10.05
C ARG A 7 5.34 7.48 -9.04
N GLY A 8 4.63 6.43 -8.62
CA GLY A 8 5.14 5.47 -7.63
C GLY A 8 5.35 6.05 -6.22
N ILE A 9 4.95 7.30 -5.97
CA ILE A 9 5.10 7.97 -4.67
C ILE A 9 4.21 7.29 -3.62
N GLY A 10 2.97 6.95 -3.98
CA GLY A 10 2.05 6.27 -3.07
C GLY A 10 2.56 4.91 -2.61
N SER A 11 3.12 4.12 -3.53
CA SER A 11 3.73 2.82 -3.23
C SER A 11 4.95 2.97 -2.33
N TYR A 12 5.83 3.93 -2.60
CA TYR A 12 7.00 4.20 -1.76
C TYR A 12 6.61 4.60 -0.33
N VAL A 13 5.66 5.53 -0.19
CA VAL A 13 5.20 5.99 1.13
C VAL A 13 4.52 4.85 1.90
N ALA A 14 3.69 4.04 1.24
CA ALA A 14 3.06 2.89 1.87
C ALA A 14 4.09 1.88 2.39
N THR A 15 5.05 1.48 1.55
CA THR A 15 6.15 0.58 1.94
C THR A 15 6.98 1.15 3.08
N TYR A 16 7.29 2.46 3.04
CA TYR A 16 8.01 3.13 4.12
C TYR A 16 7.25 3.11 5.45
N LEU A 17 5.93 3.31 5.41
CA LEU A 17 5.07 3.25 6.59
C LEU A 17 5.06 1.85 7.19
N PHE A 18 4.91 0.80 6.37
CA PHE A 18 4.90 -0.59 6.84
C PHE A 18 6.22 -0.96 7.51
N GLY A 19 7.36 -0.55 6.94
CA GLY A 19 8.67 -0.79 7.54
C GLY A 19 8.94 0.04 8.80
N THR A 20 8.33 1.22 8.92
CA THR A 20 8.50 2.12 10.08
C THR A 20 7.64 1.67 11.26
N PHE A 21 6.38 1.31 11.00
CA PHE A 21 5.44 0.83 12.00
C PHE A 21 5.20 -0.66 11.77
N GLY A 22 5.98 -1.50 12.45
CA GLY A 22 5.72 -2.93 12.47
C GLY A 22 4.45 -3.28 13.25
N GLY A 23 3.86 -4.43 12.95
CA GLY A 23 2.63 -4.94 13.54
C GLY A 23 1.66 -5.49 12.50
N ALA A 24 0.44 -5.78 12.95
CA ALA A 24 -0.66 -6.17 12.07
C ALA A 24 -1.23 -4.93 11.35
N TRP A 25 -1.31 -5.00 10.03
CA TRP A 25 -1.87 -3.95 9.18
C TRP A 25 -3.17 -4.41 8.56
N GLU A 26 -4.14 -3.50 8.52
CA GLU A 26 -5.42 -3.68 7.84
C GLU A 26 -5.67 -2.49 6.89
N ILE A 27 -5.90 -2.77 5.61
CA ILE A 27 -6.14 -1.76 4.57
C ILE A 27 -7.53 -1.97 3.99
N GLY A 28 -8.42 -1.01 4.21
CA GLY A 28 -9.74 -0.97 3.58
C GLY A 28 -9.68 -0.42 2.16
N ARG A 29 -10.24 -1.17 1.20
CA ARG A 29 -10.43 -0.73 -0.18
C ARG A 29 -11.90 -0.87 -0.60
N HIS A 30 -12.31 -0.01 -1.52
CA HIS A 30 -13.64 -0.07 -2.10
C HIS A 30 -13.61 -1.03 -3.30
N PRO A 31 -14.46 -2.09 -3.37
CA PRO A 31 -14.40 -3.08 -4.45
C PRO A 31 -14.68 -2.46 -5.83
N LYS A 32 -15.60 -1.48 -5.90
CA LYS A 32 -15.88 -0.73 -7.14
C LYS A 32 -14.73 0.17 -7.61
N ASN A 33 -13.74 0.46 -6.77
CA ASN A 33 -12.59 1.28 -7.14
C ASN A 33 -11.45 0.38 -7.61
N LEU A 34 -11.56 -0.10 -8.85
CA LEU A 34 -10.58 -1.00 -9.47
C LEU A 34 -9.15 -0.42 -9.43
N SER A 35 -9.00 0.90 -9.59
CA SER A 35 -7.69 1.55 -9.47
C SER A 35 -7.08 1.38 -8.08
N SER A 36 -7.89 1.50 -7.02
CA SER A 36 -7.44 1.25 -5.65
C SER A 36 -7.18 -0.24 -5.39
N VAL A 37 -7.97 -1.14 -5.98
CA VAL A 37 -7.77 -2.58 -5.90
C VAL A 37 -6.41 -2.96 -6.46
N HIS A 38 -6.13 -2.59 -7.72
CA HIS A 38 -4.85 -2.89 -8.36
C HIS A 38 -3.66 -2.22 -7.67
N PHE A 39 -3.84 -1.00 -7.15
CA PHE A 39 -2.78 -0.29 -6.43
C PHE A 39 -2.38 -1.04 -5.16
N TRP A 40 -3.34 -1.39 -4.30
CA TRP A 40 -3.02 -2.07 -3.04
C TRP A 40 -2.57 -3.51 -3.25
N ASP A 41 -3.16 -4.22 -4.21
CA ASP A 41 -2.77 -5.58 -4.55
C ASP A 41 -1.30 -5.65 -4.98
N LYS A 42 -0.88 -4.69 -5.83
CA LYS A 42 0.53 -4.55 -6.20
C LYS A 42 1.42 -4.20 -5.01
N VAL A 43 1.07 -3.15 -4.25
CA VAL A 43 1.94 -2.65 -3.18
C VAL A 43 2.10 -3.64 -2.04
N VAL A 44 1.01 -4.26 -1.60
CA VAL A 44 1.03 -5.24 -0.52
C VAL A 44 1.66 -6.54 -1.03
N GLY A 45 1.31 -7.01 -2.23
CA GLY A 45 1.92 -8.19 -2.83
C GLY A 45 3.44 -8.05 -3.00
N ASP A 46 3.92 -6.89 -3.47
CA ASP A 46 5.35 -6.60 -3.59
C ASP A 46 6.04 -6.52 -2.21
N TYR A 47 5.35 -6.00 -1.18
CA TYR A 47 5.90 -5.84 0.17
C TYR A 47 5.97 -7.15 0.96
N THR A 48 4.90 -7.95 0.91
CA THR A 48 4.78 -9.21 1.68
C THR A 48 5.18 -10.43 0.87
N LEU A 49 5.65 -10.26 -0.37
CA LEU A 49 5.98 -11.35 -1.30
C LEU A 49 4.82 -12.34 -1.50
N GLY A 50 3.58 -11.85 -1.41
CA GLY A 50 2.36 -12.67 -1.51
C GLY A 50 1.81 -13.18 -0.18
N ASP A 51 2.45 -12.88 0.95
CA ASP A 51 1.96 -13.25 2.29
C ASP A 51 0.97 -12.21 2.85
N TYR A 52 -0.22 -12.17 2.28
CA TYR A 52 -1.31 -11.31 2.76
C TYR A 52 -2.67 -11.99 2.59
N GLU A 53 -3.58 -11.71 3.51
CA GLU A 53 -4.97 -12.17 3.43
C GLU A 53 -5.86 -11.06 2.86
N VAL A 54 -6.84 -11.46 2.04
CA VAL A 54 -7.88 -10.55 1.56
C VAL A 54 -9.23 -11.01 2.08
N ARG A 55 -9.86 -10.18 2.91
CA ARG A 55 -11.22 -10.36 3.40
C ARG A 55 -12.17 -9.53 2.56
N LEU A 56 -12.85 -10.21 1.63
CA LEU A 56 -13.84 -9.58 0.77
C LEU A 56 -15.12 -9.30 1.53
N SER A 57 -15.81 -8.21 1.16
CA SER A 57 -17.16 -7.90 1.67
C SER A 57 -17.28 -7.84 3.20
N CYS A 58 -16.37 -7.11 3.87
CA CYS A 58 -16.42 -6.94 5.31
C CYS A 58 -17.68 -6.15 5.75
N PRO A 59 -18.60 -6.73 6.56
CA PRO A 59 -19.82 -6.04 7.02
C PRO A 59 -19.54 -4.78 7.86
N LYS A 60 -18.35 -4.75 8.48
CA LYS A 60 -17.87 -3.63 9.31
C LYS A 60 -17.44 -2.41 8.48
N LEU A 61 -17.10 -2.61 7.20
CA LEU A 61 -16.67 -1.54 6.31
C LEU A 61 -17.75 -1.25 5.26
N LYS A 62 -18.89 -0.74 5.72
CA LYS A 62 -20.00 -0.36 4.85
C LYS A 62 -19.81 1.09 4.39
N TYR A 63 -19.62 1.27 3.09
CA TYR A 63 -19.57 2.60 2.50
C TYR A 63 -20.99 3.18 2.38
N HIS A 64 -21.08 4.51 2.25
CA HIS A 64 -22.36 5.24 2.14
C HIS A 64 -23.22 4.78 0.96
N ASP A 65 -22.62 4.20 -0.07
CA ASP A 65 -23.31 3.66 -1.26
C ASP A 65 -23.86 2.23 -1.05
N GLY A 66 -23.72 1.68 0.16
CA GLY A 66 -24.13 0.32 0.51
C GLY A 66 -23.14 -0.76 0.08
N ALA A 67 -22.02 -0.42 -0.56
CA ALA A 67 -20.99 -1.39 -0.88
C ALA A 67 -20.23 -1.80 0.38
N LEU A 68 -19.97 -3.11 0.49
CA LEU A 68 -19.07 -3.64 1.50
C LEU A 68 -17.64 -3.50 0.99
N GLY A 69 -16.77 -2.91 1.81
CA GLY A 69 -15.36 -2.77 1.52
C GLY A 69 -14.64 -4.12 1.65
N ASP A 70 -13.57 -4.28 0.87
CA ASP A 70 -12.63 -5.36 1.07
C ASP A 70 -11.51 -4.88 1.99
N VAL A 71 -11.00 -5.78 2.82
CA VAL A 71 -9.90 -5.50 3.73
C VAL A 71 -8.72 -6.39 3.37
N LEU A 72 -7.55 -5.80 3.18
CA LEU A 72 -6.29 -6.55 3.11
C LEU A 72 -5.67 -6.57 4.50
N SER A 73 -5.27 -7.74 4.96
CA SER A 73 -4.65 -7.96 6.26
C SER A 73 -3.29 -8.62 6.07
N PHE A 74 -2.25 -8.06 6.67
CA PHE A 74 -0.91 -8.65 6.66
C PHE A 74 -0.11 -8.23 7.88
N HIS A 75 0.95 -8.98 8.20
CA HIS A 75 1.90 -8.62 9.23
C HIS A 75 3.12 -7.93 8.62
N ALA A 76 3.42 -6.73 9.10
CA ALA A 76 4.69 -6.09 8.87
C ALA A 76 5.58 -6.39 10.07
N ASP A 77 6.40 -7.43 9.99
CA ASP A 77 7.47 -7.59 10.97
C ASP A 77 8.41 -6.41 10.83
N LYS A 78 8.91 -5.86 11.95
CA LYS A 78 9.90 -4.77 11.94
C LYS A 78 11.15 -5.30 11.24
N HIS A 79 11.20 -5.15 9.92
CA HIS A 79 12.41 -5.42 9.19
C HIS A 79 13.40 -4.34 9.62
N GLU A 80 14.45 -4.76 10.32
CA GLU A 80 15.54 -3.89 10.74
C GLU A 80 16.10 -3.19 9.49
N ARG A 81 15.74 -1.90 9.37
CA ARG A 81 16.13 -0.89 8.38
C ARG A 81 16.93 -1.40 7.18
N VAL A 82 16.27 -1.58 6.04
CA VAL A 82 16.93 -1.33 4.76
C VAL A 82 16.82 0.18 4.47
N LEU A 83 17.97 0.85 4.43
CA LEU A 83 18.12 2.29 4.26
C LEU A 83 17.32 2.83 3.04
N PRO A 84 16.78 4.06 3.10
CA PRO A 84 16.07 4.63 1.98
C PRO A 84 17.04 4.82 0.80
N TYR A 85 16.57 4.38 -0.36
CA TYR A 85 17.07 4.67 -1.70
C TYR A 85 17.91 5.97 -1.74
N GLN A 86 19.22 5.85 -1.96
CA GLN A 86 20.03 7.00 -2.37
C GLN A 86 19.50 7.43 -3.73
N GLY A 87 18.70 8.49 -3.74
CA GLY A 87 18.32 9.18 -4.96
C GLY A 87 19.58 9.41 -5.79
N SER A 88 19.55 8.92 -7.02
CA SER A 88 20.59 9.17 -8.01
C SER A 88 20.78 10.67 -8.16
N ARG A 89 21.84 11.20 -7.52
CA ARG A 89 22.49 12.43 -7.96
C ARG A 89 23.10 12.13 -9.33
N VAL A 90 22.31 12.26 -10.38
CA VAL A 90 22.87 12.38 -11.73
C VAL A 90 23.27 13.86 -11.90
N CYS A 91 24.60 14.05 -11.84
CA CYS A 91 25.42 15.13 -12.37
C CYS A 91 25.01 16.61 -12.13
N ARG A 92 25.71 17.26 -11.19
CA ARG A 92 26.13 18.66 -11.35
C ARG A 92 27.32 18.72 -12.32
N ARG A 93 27.25 19.68 -13.25
CA ARG A 93 28.37 20.35 -13.98
C ARG A 93 29.20 19.43 -14.90
N SER A 94 29.54 19.82 -16.12
CA SER A 94 30.03 21.14 -16.56
C SER A 94 29.45 21.58 -17.89
#